data_AF-A0A1M6TXM6-F1
#
_entry.id   AF-A0A1M6TXM6-F1
#
_cell.length_a   1.000
_cell.length_b   1.000
_cell.length_c   1.000
_cell.angle_alpha   90.00
_cell.angle_beta   90.00
_cell.angle_gamma   90.00
#
_symmetry.space_group_name_H-M   'P 1'
#
loop_
_entity.id
_entity.type
_entity.pdbx_description
1 polymer ?
#
loop_
_entity_poly.entity_id
_entity_poly.type
_entity_poly.pdbx_seq_one_letter_code
_entity_poly.pdbx_strand_id
1 'polypeptide(L)'
;MRLIACLVFCALLLGCEEVREEAPKPQIVRTYKGDVELLNSCGIQGAASTMRTFLRENGFDVVSSRNDVLQNYEETIIVLRNPEWEGAQALAKTLKTKNVLVVLSDHAVVDAAVYIGKDFKQIIEPEEGK
;
A
#
# COMPACT_ATOMS: atom_id res chain seq x y z
N MET A 1 -9.80 70.83 -10.18
CA MET A 1 -11.08 70.52 -9.53
C MET A 1 -11.80 69.47 -10.38
N ARG A 2 -11.84 68.21 -9.90
CA ARG A 2 -12.73 67.09 -10.31
C ARG A 2 -12.57 66.53 -11.75
N LEU A 3 -12.66 65.23 -12.06
CA LEU A 3 -12.85 63.99 -11.29
C LEU A 3 -12.48 62.80 -12.22
N ILE A 4 -11.73 61.84 -11.66
CA ILE A 4 -11.70 60.39 -11.90
C ILE A 4 -12.76 59.83 -12.88
N ALA A 5 -12.34 59.06 -13.90
CA ALA A 5 -13.01 57.82 -14.35
C ALA A 5 -12.30 57.22 -15.58
N CYS A 6 -11.52 56.14 -15.37
CA CYS A 6 -11.45 54.95 -16.25
C CYS A 6 -10.29 54.02 -15.83
N LEU A 7 -10.25 53.66 -14.54
CA LEU A 7 -9.38 52.60 -14.02
C LEU A 7 -10.18 51.34 -13.65
N VAL A 8 -11.26 51.03 -14.37
CA VAL A 8 -12.12 49.89 -14.05
C VAL A 8 -12.46 49.07 -15.30
N PHE A 9 -11.47 48.74 -16.12
CA PHE A 9 -11.67 47.75 -17.18
C PHE A 9 -10.50 46.75 -17.30
N CYS A 10 -9.84 46.44 -16.20
CA CYS A 10 -8.72 45.49 -16.20
C CYS A 10 -8.87 44.31 -15.22
N ALA A 11 -10.08 44.04 -14.71
CA ALA A 11 -10.28 43.03 -13.65
C ALA A 11 -11.40 42.02 -13.96
N LEU A 12 -11.57 41.61 -15.23
CA LEU A 12 -12.52 40.55 -15.62
C LEU A 12 -11.86 39.32 -16.26
N LEU A 13 -10.52 39.24 -16.29
CA LEU A 13 -9.78 38.07 -16.80
C LEU A 13 -8.65 37.64 -15.86
N LEU A 14 -8.83 37.80 -14.55
CA LEU A 14 -8.06 37.03 -13.59
C LEU A 14 -8.98 35.92 -13.11
N GLY A 15 -8.85 34.76 -13.74
CA GLY A 15 -9.33 33.53 -13.16
C GLY A 15 -8.78 33.44 -11.75
N CYS A 16 -9.68 33.40 -10.76
CA CYS A 16 -9.32 32.81 -9.49
C CYS A 16 -9.06 31.34 -9.79
N GLU A 17 -7.80 30.99 -10.06
CA GLU A 17 -7.37 29.62 -9.87
C GLU A 17 -7.46 29.41 -8.36
N GLU A 18 -8.59 28.85 -7.92
CA GLU A 18 -8.77 28.40 -6.55
C GLU A 18 -7.71 27.33 -6.31
N VAL A 19 -6.59 27.73 -5.70
CA VAL A 19 -5.68 26.78 -5.07
C VAL A 19 -6.49 26.13 -3.96
N ARG A 20 -7.11 24.99 -4.29
CA ARG A 20 -7.73 24.12 -3.29
C ARG A 20 -6.59 23.62 -2.41
N GLU A 21 -6.42 24.27 -1.27
CA GLU A 21 -5.56 23.78 -0.22
C GLU A 21 -6.17 22.44 0.24
N GLU A 22 -5.58 21.33 -0.21
CA GLU A 22 -6.04 20.00 0.19
C GLU A 22 -5.93 19.89 1.71
N ALA A 23 -7.06 19.67 2.38
CA ALA A 23 -7.09 19.52 3.83
C ALA A 23 -6.07 18.44 4.26
N PRO A 24 -5.35 18.64 5.38
CA PRO A 24 -4.38 17.65 5.85
C PRO A 24 -5.08 16.31 6.04
N LYS A 25 -4.66 15.29 5.29
CA LYS A 25 -5.19 13.94 5.42
C LYS A 25 -5.02 13.51 6.88
N PRO A 26 -6.08 13.05 7.57
CA PRO A 26 -5.96 12.62 8.96
C PRO A 26 -4.92 11.50 9.03
N GLN A 27 -3.82 11.75 9.75
CA GLN A 27 -2.79 10.75 9.97
C GLN A 27 -3.33 9.72 10.96
N ILE A 28 -3.60 8.50 10.47
CA ILE A 28 -4.05 7.40 11.31
C ILE A 28 -2.88 7.01 12.22
N VAL A 29 -3.00 7.25 13.52
CA VAL A 29 -2.03 6.77 14.51
C VAL A 29 -2.25 5.26 14.67
N ARG A 30 -1.36 4.46 14.10
CA ARG A 30 -1.42 2.98 14.16
C ARG A 30 -0.45 2.44 15.21
N THR A 31 -0.83 1.35 15.87
CA THR A 31 0.05 0.58 16.76
C THR A 31 0.85 -0.50 16.02
N TYR A 32 0.54 -0.73 14.75
CA TYR A 32 1.13 -1.72 13.86
C TYR A 32 1.63 -1.06 12.57
N LYS A 33 2.47 -1.76 11.82
CA LYS A 33 3.20 -1.22 10.65
C LYS A 33 2.30 -0.98 9.42
N GLY A 34 1.19 -1.70 9.32
CA GLY A 34 0.12 -1.48 8.33
C GLY A 34 -0.79 -2.69 8.16
N ASP A 35 -1.86 -2.48 7.40
CA ASP A 35 -2.91 -3.46 7.15
C ASP A 35 -2.63 -4.20 5.86
N VAL A 36 -2.60 -5.54 5.91
CA VAL A 36 -2.33 -6.38 4.74
C VAL A 36 -3.37 -7.49 4.59
N GLU A 37 -3.67 -7.85 3.34
CA GLU A 37 -4.38 -9.08 2.99
C GLU A 37 -3.44 -10.13 2.39
N LEU A 38 -3.73 -11.40 2.60
CA LEU A 38 -2.94 -12.52 2.08
C LEU A 38 -3.71 -13.34 1.04
N LEU A 39 -3.05 -13.62 -0.08
CA LEU A 39 -3.57 -14.44 -1.17
C LEU A 39 -2.64 -15.63 -1.40
N ASN A 40 -3.10 -16.84 -1.04
CA ASN A 40 -2.37 -18.05 -1.36
C ASN A 40 -2.37 -18.28 -2.87
N SER A 41 -1.27 -17.90 -3.51
CA SER A 41 -1.11 -17.91 -4.96
C SER A 41 -0.11 -18.99 -5.40
N CYS A 42 0.36 -19.83 -4.48
CA CYS A 42 1.35 -20.88 -4.75
C CYS A 42 0.76 -22.30 -4.78
N GLY A 43 -0.51 -22.46 -4.37
CA GLY A 43 -1.23 -23.75 -4.38
C GLY A 43 -0.85 -24.69 -3.23
N ILE A 44 0.02 -24.26 -2.31
CA ILE A 44 0.45 -25.08 -1.17
C ILE A 44 -0.53 -24.87 -0.01
N GLN A 45 -1.09 -25.97 0.50
CA GLN A 45 -1.99 -25.94 1.64
C GLN A 45 -1.28 -25.37 2.88
N GLY A 46 -1.93 -24.43 3.57
CA GLY A 46 -1.40 -23.81 4.79
C GLY A 46 -0.47 -22.63 4.58
N ALA A 47 -0.03 -22.32 3.35
CA ALA A 47 0.90 -21.22 3.08
C ALA A 47 0.41 -19.86 3.61
N ALA A 48 -0.88 -19.53 3.39
CA ALA A 48 -1.47 -18.30 3.94
C ALA A 48 -1.53 -18.28 5.47
N SER A 49 -1.75 -19.43 6.12
CA SER A 49 -1.77 -19.51 7.59
C SER A 49 -0.37 -19.27 8.16
N THR A 50 0.65 -19.92 7.59
CA THR A 50 2.04 -19.73 7.99
C THR A 50 2.51 -18.30 7.78
N MET A 51 2.25 -17.73 6.60
CA MET A 51 2.63 -16.34 6.28
C MET A 51 1.89 -15.34 7.16
N ARG A 52 0.64 -15.63 7.55
CA ARG A 52 -0.13 -14.81 8.50
C ARG A 52 0.57 -14.71 9.85
N THR A 53 1.00 -15.83 10.41
CA THR A 53 1.73 -15.84 11.68
C THR A 53 3.02 -15.04 11.55
N PHE A 54 3.81 -15.31 10.51
CA PHE A 54 5.07 -14.61 10.25
C PHE A 54 4.90 -13.08 10.14
N LEU A 55 3.92 -12.59 9.37
CA LEU A 55 3.71 -11.15 9.22
C LEU A 55 3.22 -10.48 10.51
N ARG A 56 2.39 -11.17 11.30
CA ARG A 56 1.94 -10.66 12.61
C ARG A 56 3.07 -10.55 13.61
N GLU A 57 3.93 -11.55 13.68
CA GLU A 57 5.15 -11.51 14.50
C GLU A 57 6.10 -10.38 14.06
N ASN A 58 6.07 -10.00 12.78
CA ASN A 58 6.81 -8.87 12.23
C ASN A 58 6.10 -7.50 12.36
N GLY A 59 4.94 -7.44 13.01
CA GLY A 59 4.24 -6.20 13.35
C GLY A 59 3.28 -5.66 12.29
N PHE A 60 2.82 -6.49 11.36
CA PHE A 60 1.74 -6.15 10.42
C PHE A 60 0.40 -6.69 10.93
N ASP A 61 -0.70 -5.96 10.68
CA ASP A 61 -2.03 -6.53 10.87
C ASP A 61 -2.47 -7.25 9.59
N VAL A 62 -2.82 -8.53 9.74
CA VAL A 62 -3.31 -9.35 8.64
C VAL A 62 -4.83 -9.37 8.71
N VAL A 63 -5.46 -8.46 7.98
CA VAL A 63 -6.91 -8.23 7.99
C VAL A 63 -7.66 -9.45 7.46
N SER A 64 -7.17 -10.06 6.38
CA SER A 64 -7.78 -11.27 5.80
C SER A 64 -6.76 -12.18 5.11
N SER A 65 -7.17 -13.43 4.88
CA SER A 65 -6.40 -14.42 4.12
C SER A 65 -7.33 -15.33 3.34
N ARG A 66 -7.06 -15.55 2.04
CA ARG A 66 -7.81 -16.46 1.17
C ARG A 66 -6.91 -17.13 0.13
N ASN A 67 -7.46 -18.08 -0.62
CA ASN A 67 -6.78 -18.61 -1.80
C ASN A 67 -6.97 -17.68 -3.00
N ASP A 68 -5.93 -17.54 -3.82
CA ASP A 68 -6.04 -16.86 -5.11
C ASP A 68 -6.69 -17.78 -6.15
N VAL A 69 -7.23 -17.17 -7.21
CA VAL A 69 -7.75 -17.87 -8.39
C VAL A 69 -6.60 -18.54 -9.15
N LEU A 70 -5.47 -17.85 -9.28
CA LEU A 70 -4.28 -18.36 -9.95
C LEU A 70 -3.27 -18.83 -8.89
N GLN A 71 -3.10 -20.14 -8.78
CA GLN A 71 -2.34 -20.78 -7.70
C GLN A 71 -0.98 -21.34 -8.15
N ASN A 72 -0.26 -20.61 -9.00
CA ASN A 72 1.00 -21.06 -9.61
C ASN A 72 2.14 -20.03 -9.57
N TYR A 73 2.12 -19.08 -8.63
CA TYR A 73 3.12 -18.03 -8.51
C TYR A 73 4.41 -18.62 -7.92
N GLU A 74 5.52 -18.45 -8.62
CA GLU A 74 6.84 -18.88 -8.14
C GLU A 74 7.36 -17.95 -7.04
N GLU A 75 7.20 -16.64 -7.23
CA GLU A 75 7.72 -15.61 -6.33
C GLU A 75 6.60 -14.84 -5.63
N THR A 76 6.87 -14.39 -4.40
CA THR A 76 5.94 -13.58 -3.62
C THR A 76 5.91 -12.15 -4.13
N ILE A 77 4.70 -11.62 -4.35
CA ILE A 77 4.45 -10.29 -4.92
C ILE A 77 3.67 -9.44 -3.93
N ILE A 78 4.07 -8.19 -3.78
CA ILE A 78 3.34 -7.16 -3.03
C ILE A 78 2.58 -6.30 -4.02
N VAL A 79 1.27 -6.16 -3.83
CA VAL A 79 0.44 -5.19 -4.53
C VAL A 79 0.04 -4.10 -3.55
N LEU A 80 0.70 -2.94 -3.65
CA LEU A 80 0.37 -1.75 -2.88
C LEU A 80 -0.94 -1.16 -3.38
N ARG A 81 -1.85 -0.93 -2.44
CA ARG A 81 -3.12 -0.22 -2.65
C ARG A 81 -3.04 1.23 -2.21
N ASN A 82 -2.21 1.48 -1.20
CA ASN A 82 -1.88 2.80 -0.71
C ASN A 82 -0.39 3.10 -0.99
N PRO A 83 -0.04 3.83 -2.06
CA PRO A 83 1.36 4.11 -2.42
C PRO A 83 2.06 5.04 -1.42
N GLU A 84 1.29 5.85 -0.68
CA GLU A 84 1.79 6.76 0.35
C GLU A 84 1.97 6.06 1.71
N TRP A 85 1.72 4.74 1.78
CA TRP A 85 1.89 3.99 3.01
C TRP A 85 3.37 3.85 3.39
N GLU A 86 3.76 4.49 4.49
CA GLU A 86 5.13 4.49 5.01
C GLU A 86 5.67 3.07 5.30
N GLY A 87 4.80 2.11 5.61
CA GLY A 87 5.18 0.73 5.91
C GLY A 87 5.52 -0.13 4.70
N ALA A 88 5.36 0.37 3.46
CA ALA A 88 5.59 -0.40 2.24
C ALA A 88 7.03 -0.94 2.15
N GLN A 89 8.03 -0.11 2.48
CA GLN A 89 9.43 -0.54 2.47
C GLN A 89 9.72 -1.59 3.55
N ALA A 90 9.10 -1.45 4.72
CA ALA A 90 9.23 -2.44 5.79
C ALA A 90 8.64 -3.79 5.35
N LEU A 91 7.48 -3.79 4.70
CA LEU A 91 6.85 -5.01 4.18
C LEU A 91 7.73 -5.71 3.15
N ALA A 92 8.29 -4.97 2.18
CA ALA A 92 9.18 -5.51 1.17
C ALA A 92 10.45 -6.15 1.78
N LYS A 93 11.04 -5.49 2.78
CA LYS A 93 12.20 -6.03 3.53
C LYS A 93 11.84 -7.30 4.31
N THR A 94 10.72 -7.29 5.04
CA THR A 94 10.25 -8.47 5.78
C THR A 94 9.97 -9.66 4.87
N LEU A 95 9.37 -9.42 3.70
CA LEU A 95 9.08 -10.45 2.71
C LEU A 95 10.27 -10.79 1.80
N LYS A 96 11.43 -10.15 2.00
CA LYS A 96 12.65 -10.34 1.18
C LYS A 96 12.38 -10.26 -0.34
N THR A 97 11.39 -9.48 -0.77
CA THR A 97 10.97 -9.40 -2.18
C THR A 97 11.13 -8.00 -2.73
N LYS A 98 11.54 -7.92 -4.00
CA LYS A 98 11.54 -6.69 -4.81
C LYS A 98 10.33 -6.59 -5.73
N ASN A 99 9.48 -7.62 -5.76
CA ASN A 99 8.33 -7.70 -6.65
C ASN A 99 7.19 -6.89 -6.05
N VAL A 100 7.24 -5.58 -6.27
CA VAL A 100 6.25 -4.63 -5.76
C VAL A 100 5.54 -3.97 -6.93
N LEU A 101 4.22 -4.04 -6.94
CA LEU A 101 3.34 -3.41 -7.91
C LEU A 101 2.44 -2.40 -7.20
N VAL A 102 2.09 -1.30 -7.85
CA VAL A 102 1.10 -0.35 -7.35
C VAL A 102 -0.17 -0.51 -8.15
N VAL A 103 -1.27 -0.84 -7.49
CA VAL A 103 -2.60 -0.95 -8.10
C VAL A 103 -3.60 -0.19 -7.24
N LEU A 104 -3.83 1.07 -7.63
CA LEU A 104 -4.73 1.98 -6.93
C LEU A 104 -6.17 1.49 -7.02
N SER A 105 -6.91 1.69 -5.93
CA SER A 105 -8.35 1.44 -5.86
C SER A 105 -8.94 2.33 -4.78
N ASP A 106 -9.96 3.10 -5.12
CA ASP A 106 -10.71 3.93 -4.16
C ASP A 106 -11.52 3.08 -3.17
N HIS A 107 -11.57 1.76 -3.39
CA HIS A 107 -12.26 0.79 -2.54
C HIS A 107 -11.30 -0.08 -1.72
N ALA A 108 -10.00 0.22 -1.75
CA ALA A 108 -9.04 -0.52 -0.96
C ALA A 108 -9.28 -0.31 0.55
N VAL A 109 -9.31 -1.41 1.30
CA VAL A 109 -9.50 -1.42 2.76
C VAL A 109 -8.23 -1.85 3.51
N VAL A 110 -7.14 -2.08 2.78
CA VAL A 110 -5.81 -2.47 3.29
C VAL A 110 -4.74 -1.65 2.57
N ASP A 111 -3.55 -1.52 3.14
CA ASP A 111 -2.45 -0.82 2.49
C ASP A 111 -1.82 -1.65 1.37
N ALA A 112 -1.81 -2.99 1.52
CA ALA A 112 -1.26 -3.90 0.53
C ALA A 112 -1.95 -5.28 0.51
N ALA A 113 -1.90 -5.93 -0.65
CA ALA A 113 -2.17 -7.35 -0.82
C ALA A 113 -0.87 -8.10 -1.07
N VAL A 114 -0.66 -9.23 -0.39
CA VAL A 114 0.51 -10.10 -0.57
C VAL A 114 0.05 -11.37 -1.27
N TYR A 115 0.52 -11.54 -2.50
CA TYR A 115 0.35 -12.75 -3.29
C TYR A 115 1.50 -13.69 -2.95
N ILE A 116 1.19 -14.77 -2.23
CA ILE A 116 2.18 -15.70 -1.70
C ILE A 116 2.65 -16.63 -2.81
N GLY A 117 3.96 -16.59 -3.11
CA GLY A 117 4.64 -17.46 -4.04
C GLY A 117 5.13 -18.77 -3.41
N LYS A 118 5.71 -19.65 -4.22
CA LYS A 118 6.33 -20.90 -3.76
C LYS A 118 7.60 -20.65 -2.94
N ASP A 119 8.18 -19.46 -3.06
CA ASP A 119 9.31 -18.93 -2.29
C ASP A 119 8.99 -18.61 -0.80
N PHE A 120 7.74 -18.79 -0.35
CA PHE A 120 7.33 -18.36 0.98
C PHE A 120 8.12 -19.01 2.12
N LYS A 121 8.62 -20.23 1.94
CA LYS A 121 9.43 -20.93 2.95
C LYS A 121 10.80 -20.29 3.13
N GLN A 122 11.43 -19.89 2.02
CA GLN A 122 12.70 -19.17 2.00
C GLN A 122 12.56 -17.76 2.62
N ILE A 123 11.37 -17.18 2.54
CA ILE A 123 11.06 -15.91 3.20
C ILE A 123 11.02 -16.08 4.72
N ILE A 124 10.24 -17.05 5.22
CA ILE A 124 10.01 -17.22 6.66
C ILE A 124 11.19 -17.87 7.40
N GLU A 125 11.94 -18.74 6.73
CA GLU A 125 13.09 -19.40 7.33
C GLU A 125 14.29 -18.43 7.28
N PRO A 126 15.01 -18.21 8.40
CA PRO A 126 16.29 -17.54 8.34
C PRO A 126 17.25 -18.41 7.51
N GLU A 127 18.04 -17.79 6.63
CA GLU A 127 19.18 -18.49 6.02
C GLU A 127 20.02 -19.02 7.19
N GLU A 128 20.07 -20.35 7.38
CA GLU A 128 21.00 -20.94 8.33
C GLU A 128 22.40 -20.44 7.97
N GLY A 129 23.06 -19.83 8.95
CA GLY A 129 24.23 -18.97 8.75
C GLY A 129 25.21 -19.48 7.71
N LYS A 130 25.39 -18.68 6.65
CA LYS A 130 26.55 -18.72 5.77
C LYS A 130 27.47 -17.57 6.10
#